data_AF-A0A2Z3GTA7-F1
#
_entry.id   AF-A0A2Z3GTA7-F1
#
_cell.length_a   1.000
_cell.length_b   1.000
_cell.length_c   1.000
_cell.angle_alpha   90.00
_cell.angle_beta   90.00
_cell.angle_gamma   90.00
#
_symmetry.space_group_name_H-M   'P 1'
#
loop_
_entity.id
_entity.type
_entity.pdbx_description
1 polymer ?
#
loop_
_entity_poly.entity_id
_entity_poly.type
_entity_poly.pdbx_seq_one_letter_code
_entity_poly.pdbx_strand_id
1 'polypeptide(L)'
;MGRKKVGAAAVSLTSPRAARLYRLITLLGTGPQTRAALLRRLKLDVRGFYRDLEALRTLGIEVAAGDDTKYAMAGAVDDALAKLPFPDPGLNVRDALQLANGSTAAHRKLKQRVNSFLNGPRGGAAKPR
;
A
#
# COMPACT_ATOMS: atom_id res chain seq x y z
N MET A 1 17.93 23.03 -0.23
CA MET A 1 17.85 21.70 -0.88
C MET A 1 16.41 21.20 -0.84
N GLY A 2 15.72 21.22 -1.98
CA GLY A 2 14.33 20.80 -2.07
C GLY A 2 14.20 19.28 -2.08
N ARG A 3 13.56 18.71 -1.06
CA ARG A 3 13.17 17.30 -1.07
C ARG A 3 12.12 17.11 -2.17
N LYS A 4 12.54 16.55 -3.30
CA LYS A 4 11.65 16.16 -4.40
C LYS A 4 10.68 15.13 -3.84
N LYS A 5 9.43 15.54 -3.64
CA LYS A 5 8.31 14.66 -3.28
C LYS A 5 8.20 13.66 -4.44
N VAL A 6 8.75 12.46 -4.26
CA VAL A 6 8.57 11.37 -5.20
C VAL A 6 7.07 11.11 -5.19
N GLY A 7 6.37 11.60 -6.20
CA GLY A 7 5.00 11.20 -6.45
C GLY A 7 5.06 9.70 -6.60
N ALA A 8 4.53 8.97 -5.62
CA ALA A 8 4.33 7.54 -5.73
C ALA A 8 3.51 7.35 -6.99
N ALA A 9 4.17 7.01 -8.10
CA ALA A 9 3.52 6.41 -9.24
C ALA A 9 2.74 5.26 -8.64
N ALA A 10 1.42 5.40 -8.58
CA ALA A 10 0.57 4.48 -7.87
C ALA A 10 0.77 3.12 -8.54
N VAL A 11 1.59 2.26 -7.92
CA VAL A 11 1.74 0.89 -8.34
C VAL A 11 0.33 0.32 -8.29
N SER A 12 -0.30 0.15 -9.45
CA SER A 12 -1.62 -0.42 -9.56
C SER A 12 -1.51 -1.89 -9.18
N LEU A 13 -1.64 -2.17 -7.90
CA LEU A 13 -1.74 -3.53 -7.41
C LEU A 13 -3.12 -4.08 -7.80
N THR A 14 -3.13 -5.21 -8.49
CA THR A 14 -4.35 -6.00 -8.61
C THR A 14 -4.77 -6.50 -7.23
N SER A 15 -6.08 -6.68 -7.00
CA SER A 15 -6.60 -7.12 -5.71
C SER A 15 -5.95 -8.41 -5.18
N PRO A 16 -5.70 -9.45 -6.01
CA PRO A 16 -4.99 -10.65 -5.55
C PRO A 16 -3.56 -10.38 -5.10
N ARG A 17 -2.85 -9.45 -5.75
CA ARG A 17 -1.48 -9.10 -5.38
C ARG A 17 -1.44 -8.31 -4.08
N ALA A 18 -2.32 -7.32 -3.91
CA ALA A 18 -2.41 -6.55 -2.66
C ALA A 18 -2.73 -7.46 -1.46
N ALA A 19 -3.67 -8.39 -1.61
CA ALA A 19 -3.99 -9.37 -0.57
C ALA A 19 -2.79 -10.25 -0.20
N ARG A 20 -1.99 -10.66 -1.20
CA ARG A 20 -0.79 -11.48 -0.97
C ARG A 20 0.32 -10.69 -0.27
N LEU A 21 0.54 -9.42 -0.63
CA LEU A 21 1.49 -8.53 0.04
C LEU A 21 1.08 -8.28 1.50
N TYR A 22 -0.20 -8.03 1.77
CA TYR A 22 -0.72 -7.94 3.13
C TYR A 22 -0.42 -9.20 3.95
N ARG A 23 -0.64 -10.39 3.37
CA ARG A 23 -0.32 -11.67 4.03
C ARG A 23 1.18 -11.82 4.28
N LEU A 24 2.03 -11.42 3.34
CA LEU A 24 3.49 -11.47 3.53
C LEU A 24 3.92 -10.56 4.69
N ILE A 25 3.44 -9.31 4.73
CA ILE A 25 3.74 -8.34 5.80
C ILE A 25 3.30 -8.89 7.16
N THR A 26 2.07 -9.41 7.26
CA THR A 26 1.55 -9.96 8.53
C THR A 26 2.30 -11.20 9.00
N LEU A 27 2.72 -12.09 8.09
CA LEU A 27 3.55 -13.26 8.42
C LEU A 27 4.94 -12.86 8.93
N LEU A 28 5.56 -11.85 8.34
CA LEU A 28 6.85 -11.33 8.80
C LEU A 28 6.73 -10.55 10.11
N GLY A 29 5.54 -9.98 10.37
CA GLY A 29 5.20 -9.33 11.63
C GLY A 29 5.20 -10.24 12.85
N THR A 30 5.05 -11.56 12.65
CA THR A 30 5.14 -12.53 13.75
C THR A 30 6.57 -12.97 14.07
N GLY A 31 7.57 -12.44 13.35
CA GLY A 31 8.99 -12.79 13.49
C GLY A 31 9.58 -13.42 12.23
N PRO A 32 10.90 -13.69 12.21
CA PRO A 32 11.62 -14.16 11.03
C PRO A 32 11.06 -15.47 10.45
N GLN A 33 10.84 -15.51 9.13
CA GLN A 33 10.24 -16.65 8.44
C GLN A 33 11.20 -17.27 7.42
N THR A 34 11.21 -18.61 7.29
CA THR A 34 11.98 -19.26 6.22
C THR A 34 11.31 -19.06 4.85
N ARG A 35 12.10 -19.07 3.78
CA ARG A 35 11.56 -19.01 2.40
C ARG A 35 10.53 -20.11 2.14
N ALA A 36 10.83 -21.34 2.54
CA ALA A 36 9.95 -22.48 2.33
C ALA A 36 8.59 -22.31 3.02
N ALA A 37 8.58 -21.78 4.25
CA ALA A 37 7.34 -21.49 4.97
C ALA A 37 6.52 -20.39 4.25
N LEU A 38 7.18 -19.33 3.79
CA LEU A 38 6.53 -18.23 3.06
C LEU A 38 5.92 -18.70 1.75
N LEU A 39 6.67 -19.43 0.90
CA LEU A 39 6.17 -19.96 -0.38
C LEU A 39 4.94 -20.87 -0.17
N ARG A 40 4.99 -21.75 0.83
CA ARG A 40 3.88 -22.66 1.16
C ARG A 40 2.63 -21.91 1.64
N ARG A 41 2.78 -20.94 2.55
CA ARG A 41 1.65 -20.19 3.12
C ARG A 41 1.05 -19.19 2.15
N LEU A 42 1.88 -18.60 1.28
CA LEU A 42 1.45 -17.65 0.26
C LEU A 42 0.97 -18.32 -1.03
N LYS A 43 1.15 -19.65 -1.16
CA LYS A 43 0.85 -20.45 -2.37
C LYS A 43 1.47 -19.80 -3.61
N LEU A 44 2.77 -19.54 -3.52
CA LEU A 44 3.52 -18.76 -4.50
C LEU A 44 4.76 -19.52 -4.94
N ASP A 45 5.15 -19.36 -6.20
CA ASP A 45 6.42 -19.86 -6.69
C ASP A 45 7.58 -18.93 -6.32
N VAL A 46 8.81 -19.39 -6.55
CA VAL A 46 10.02 -18.63 -6.20
C VAL A 46 10.08 -17.29 -6.95
N ARG A 47 9.69 -17.26 -8.22
CA ARG A 47 9.71 -16.05 -9.05
C ARG A 47 8.69 -15.03 -8.57
N GLY A 48 7.47 -15.46 -8.29
CA GLY A 48 6.42 -14.62 -7.72
C GLY A 48 6.83 -14.05 -6.37
N PHE A 49 7.51 -14.83 -5.53
CA PHE A 49 8.01 -14.38 -4.24
C PHE A 49 9.01 -13.22 -4.37
N TYR A 50 10.03 -13.36 -5.21
CA TYR A 50 10.98 -12.26 -5.43
C TYR A 50 10.35 -11.03 -6.08
N ARG A 51 9.36 -11.21 -6.98
CA ARG A 51 8.59 -10.09 -7.54
C ARG A 51 7.78 -9.35 -6.48
N ASP A 52 7.29 -10.03 -5.46
CA ASP A 52 6.58 -9.41 -4.36
C ASP A 52 7.53 -8.72 -3.37
N LEU A 53 8.71 -9.29 -3.12
CA LEU A 53 9.77 -8.60 -2.37
C LEU A 53 10.18 -7.29 -3.06
N GLU A 54 10.35 -7.32 -4.37
CA GLU A 54 10.66 -6.10 -5.14
C GLU A 54 9.51 -5.09 -5.10
N ALA A 55 8.25 -5.54 -5.14
CA ALA A 55 7.10 -4.65 -4.97
C ALA A 55 7.06 -4.00 -3.57
N LEU A 56 7.36 -4.75 -2.51
CA LEU A 56 7.49 -4.17 -1.17
C LEU A 56 8.62 -3.13 -1.12
N ARG A 57 9.76 -3.43 -1.74
CA ARG A 57 10.90 -2.51 -1.79
C ARG A 57 10.57 -1.21 -2.51
N THR A 58 9.87 -1.27 -3.64
CA THR A 58 9.42 -0.06 -4.38
C THR A 58 8.41 0.78 -3.58
N LEU A 59 7.66 0.17 -2.65
CA LEU A 59 6.81 0.85 -1.69
C LEU A 59 7.57 1.35 -0.44
N GLY A 60 8.89 1.16 -0.38
CA GLY A 60 9.71 1.53 0.77
C GLY A 60 9.50 0.64 2.00
N ILE A 61 9.07 -0.61 1.78
CA ILE A 61 8.95 -1.65 2.80
C ILE A 61 10.13 -2.60 2.63
N GLU A 62 11.08 -2.55 3.56
CA GLU A 62 12.30 -3.36 3.49
C GLU A 62 12.10 -4.72 4.15
N VAL A 63 12.46 -5.77 3.41
CA VAL A 63 12.49 -7.15 3.89
C VAL A 63 13.89 -7.68 3.62
N ALA A 64 14.62 -7.99 4.69
CA ALA A 64 15.98 -8.49 4.63
C ALA A 64 16.01 -10.00 4.86
N ALA A 65 16.89 -10.70 4.15
CA ALA A 65 17.31 -12.03 4.56
C ALA A 65 18.35 -11.88 5.68
N GLY A 66 18.03 -12.37 6.87
CA GLY A 66 18.99 -12.48 7.97
C GLY A 66 19.94 -13.66 7.76
N ASP A 67 20.87 -13.81 8.71
CA ASP A 67 22.00 -14.75 8.63
C ASP A 67 21.56 -16.22 8.45
N ASP A 68 20.40 -16.59 9.02
CA ASP A 68 19.81 -17.94 8.94
C ASP A 68 19.04 -18.23 7.64
N THR A 69 19.18 -17.42 6.58
CA THR A 69 18.33 -17.47 5.35
C THR A 69 16.83 -17.23 5.62
N LYS A 70 16.51 -16.70 6.80
CA LYS A 70 15.15 -16.29 7.19
C LYS A 70 14.91 -14.85 6.78
N TYR A 71 13.73 -14.56 6.28
CA TYR A 71 13.30 -13.21 5.95
C TYR A 71 12.69 -12.54 7.17
N ALA A 72 13.05 -11.29 7.40
CA ALA A 72 12.49 -10.43 8.43
C ALA A 72 12.21 -9.04 7.83
N MET A 73 11.20 -8.37 8.37
CA MET A 73 10.89 -7.00 7.99
C MET A 73 11.74 -6.02 8.81
N ALA A 74 12.22 -4.97 8.17
CA ALA A 74 12.81 -3.85 8.89
C ALA A 74 11.69 -2.88 9.32
N GLY A 75 11.47 -2.74 10.63
CA GLY A 75 10.49 -1.84 11.22
C GLY A 75 9.18 -2.51 11.64
N ALA A 76 8.19 -1.67 11.99
CA ALA A 76 6.90 -2.12 12.50
C ALA A 76 5.93 -2.50 11.38
N VAL A 77 5.05 -3.47 11.67
CA VAL A 77 3.99 -3.92 10.75
C VAL A 77 3.09 -2.76 10.35
N ASP A 78 2.71 -1.90 11.30
CA ASP A 78 1.78 -0.79 11.06
C ASP A 78 2.35 0.23 10.05
N ASP A 79 3.64 0.55 10.16
CA ASP A 79 4.34 1.43 9.20
C ASP A 79 4.38 0.84 7.79
N ALA A 80 4.54 -0.49 7.68
CA ALA A 80 4.50 -1.19 6.40
C ALA A 80 3.09 -1.19 5.80
N LEU A 81 2.06 -1.43 6.63
CA LEU A 81 0.67 -1.40 6.19
C LEU A 81 0.25 0.01 5.71
N ALA A 82 0.74 1.07 6.35
CA ALA A 82 0.48 2.44 5.94
C ALA A 82 1.02 2.80 4.54
N LYS A 83 2.00 2.05 4.03
CA LYS A 83 2.61 2.23 2.70
C LYS A 83 1.95 1.37 1.62
N LEU A 84 1.23 0.31 1.99
CA LEU A 84 0.63 -0.62 1.05
C LEU A 84 -0.59 0.03 0.37
N PRO A 85 -0.66 0.10 -0.97
CA PRO A 85 -1.84 0.62 -1.62
C PRO A 85 -3.00 -0.38 -1.49
N PHE A 86 -4.15 0.14 -1.07
CA PHE A 86 -5.38 -0.63 -0.98
C PHE A 86 -6.13 -0.54 -2.31
N PRO A 87 -6.39 -1.68 -3.00
CA PRO A 87 -7.22 -1.69 -4.20
C PRO A 87 -8.63 -1.24 -3.82
N ASP A 88 -9.33 -0.53 -4.72
CA ASP A 88 -10.71 -0.12 -4.46
C ASP A 88 -11.56 -1.35 -4.13
N PRO A 89 -12.20 -1.43 -2.95
CA PRO A 89 -12.98 -2.58 -2.54
C PRO A 89 -14.37 -2.61 -3.22
N GLY A 90 -14.64 -1.73 -4.19
CA GLY A 90 -15.92 -1.62 -4.86
C GLY A 90 -16.90 -0.73 -4.11
N LEU A 91 -16.42 0.35 -3.48
CA LEU A 91 -17.28 1.31 -2.78
C LEU A 91 -18.12 2.09 -3.78
N ASN A 92 -19.45 2.12 -3.56
CA ASN A 92 -20.30 3.08 -4.25
C ASN A 92 -20.16 4.49 -3.62
N VAL A 93 -20.70 5.51 -4.29
CA VAL A 93 -20.61 6.92 -3.84
C VAL A 93 -21.21 7.12 -2.45
N ARG A 94 -22.32 6.43 -2.13
CA ARG A 94 -22.99 6.54 -0.83
C ARG A 94 -22.10 5.99 0.29
N ASP A 95 -21.51 4.82 0.10
CA ASP A 95 -20.66 4.19 1.10
C ASP A 95 -19.38 5.02 1.33
N ALA A 96 -18.79 5.55 0.26
CA ALA A 96 -17.65 6.45 0.34
C ALA A 96 -17.97 7.74 1.13
N LEU A 97 -19.15 8.35 0.90
CA LEU A 97 -19.62 9.52 1.66
C LEU A 97 -19.87 9.20 3.13
N GLN A 98 -20.47 8.05 3.43
CA GLN A 98 -20.71 7.60 4.80
C GLN A 98 -19.38 7.41 5.56
N LEU A 99 -18.42 6.72 4.95
CA LEU A 99 -17.10 6.55 5.52
C LEU A 99 -16.39 7.90 5.69
N ALA A 100 -16.51 8.83 4.74
CA ALA A 100 -15.85 10.14 4.81
C ALA A 100 -16.29 11.02 6.01
N ASN A 101 -17.39 10.69 6.69
CA ASN A 101 -17.90 11.47 7.84
C ASN A 101 -17.23 11.16 9.17
N GLY A 102 -16.34 10.16 9.25
CA GLY A 102 -15.59 9.86 10.48
C GLY A 102 -14.54 10.94 10.84
N SER A 103 -13.94 10.82 12.04
CA SER A 103 -13.06 11.85 12.62
C SER A 103 -11.55 11.55 12.52
N THR A 104 -11.17 10.34 12.10
CA THR A 104 -9.74 9.95 12.02
C THR A 104 -9.02 10.57 10.81
N ALA A 105 -7.69 10.48 10.79
CA ALA A 105 -6.88 10.97 9.66
C ALA A 105 -7.23 10.27 8.34
N ALA A 106 -7.59 8.98 8.36
CA ALA A 106 -8.02 8.24 7.18
C ALA A 106 -9.35 8.79 6.64
N HIS A 107 -10.32 9.06 7.52
CA HIS A 107 -11.59 9.68 7.11
C HIS A 107 -11.39 11.07 6.50
N ARG A 108 -10.53 11.91 7.10
CA ARG A 108 -10.18 13.22 6.53
C ARG A 108 -9.56 13.12 5.13
N LYS A 109 -8.64 12.17 4.92
CA LYS A 109 -8.05 11.88 3.59
C LYS A 109 -9.12 11.42 2.59
N LEU A 110 -10.02 10.54 3.00
CA LEU A 110 -11.12 10.06 2.15
C LEU A 110 -12.07 11.21 1.78
N LYS A 111 -12.46 12.03 2.75
CA LYS A 111 -13.30 13.23 2.53
C LYS A 111 -12.68 14.20 1.53
N GLN A 112 -11.38 14.47 1.64
CA GLN A 112 -10.66 15.28 0.66
C GLN A 112 -10.73 14.68 -0.75
N ARG A 113 -10.49 13.37 -0.89
CA ARG A 113 -10.57 12.68 -2.18
C ARG A 113 -11.97 12.72 -2.78
N VAL A 114 -13.00 12.44 -1.98
CA VAL A 114 -14.40 12.51 -2.41
C VAL A 114 -14.77 13.93 -2.85
N ASN A 115 -14.38 14.95 -2.07
CA ASN A 115 -14.63 16.35 -2.44
C ASN A 115 -13.90 16.73 -3.74
N SER A 116 -12.66 16.29 -3.95
CA SER A 116 -11.95 16.53 -5.21
C SER A 116 -12.61 15.84 -6.40
N PHE A 117 -13.16 14.64 -6.21
CA PHE A 117 -13.89 13.91 -7.25
C PHE A 117 -15.20 14.61 -7.61
N LEU A 118 -16.01 14.98 -6.61
CA LEU A 118 -17.34 15.58 -6.82
C LEU A 118 -17.27 16.99 -7.40
N ASN A 119 -16.24 17.77 -7.02
CA ASN A 119 -16.13 19.18 -7.42
C ASN A 119 -15.25 19.39 -8.67
N GLY A 120 -14.67 18.31 -9.23
CA GLY A 120 -13.73 18.37 -10.35
C GLY A 120 -12.43 19.15 -10.06
N PRO A 121 -11.45 19.16 -10.98
CA PRO A 121 -10.37 20.12 -10.91
C PRO A 121 -10.98 21.49 -11.14
N ARG A 122 -11.05 22.34 -10.11
CA ARG A 122 -11.43 23.74 -10.28
C ARG A 122 -10.50 24.32 -11.34
N GLY A 123 -11.03 24.57 -12.54
CA GLY A 123 -10.30 25.19 -13.62
C GLY A 123 -9.62 26.44 -13.09
N GLY A 124 -8.31 26.54 -13.29
CA GLY A 124 -7.60 27.78 -13.06
C GLY A 124 -8.30 28.86 -13.87
N ALA A 125 -8.79 29.89 -13.19
CA ALA A 125 -9.36 31.05 -13.85
C ALA A 125 -8.34 31.57 -14.88
N ALA A 126 -8.71 31.50 -16.16
CA ALA A 126 -7.99 32.19 -17.21
C ALA A 126 -8.00 33.68 -16.85
N LYS A 127 -6.81 34.27 -16.63
CA LYS A 127 -6.67 35.73 -16.56
C LYS A 127 -6.94 36.29 -17.96
N PRO A 128 -7.97 37.14 -18.15
CA PRO A 128 -8.05 37.92 -19.38
C PRO A 128 -6.85 38.86 -19.44
N ARG A 129 -6.24 38.95 -20.63
CA ARG A 129 -5.19 39.91 -20.99
C ARG A 129 -5.79 41.29 -21.16
#